data_AF-A0A7X9HC45-F1
#
_entry.id   AF-A0A7X9HC45-F1
#
_cell.length_a   1.000
_cell.length_b   1.000
_cell.length_c   1.000
_cell.angle_alpha   90.00
_cell.angle_beta   90.00
_cell.angle_gamma   90.00
#
_symmetry.space_group_name_H-M   'P 1'
#
loop_
_entity.id
_entity.type
_entity.pdbx_description
1 polymer ?
#
loop_
_entity_poly.entity_id
_entity_poly.type
_entity_poly.pdbx_seq_one_letter_code
_entity_poly.pdbx_strand_id
1 'polypeptide(L)' 'MNNKGLWAGFNVEFLEGDNNWPVVMKALKEINYRGGWLTAEVEGGDRNRLKMISEQMDKIISYIFKL' A
#
# COMPACT_ATOMS: atom_id res chain seq x y z
N MET A 1 -2.21 1.74 28.57
CA MET A 1 -2.90 0.87 27.60
C MET A 1 -3.40 1.75 26.46
N ASN A 2 -3.34 1.28 25.21
CA ASN A 2 -3.88 2.05 24.09
C ASN A 2 -5.42 1.95 24.14
N ASN A 3 -6.08 3.09 24.35
CA ASN A 3 -7.54 3.15 24.53
C ASN A 3 -8.32 3.06 23.20
N LYS A 4 -7.63 2.98 22.05
CA LYS A 4 -8.26 2.95 20.72
C LYS A 4 -8.52 1.54 20.16
N GLY A 5 -8.08 0.49 20.86
CA GLY A 5 -8.19 -0.90 20.39
C GLY A 5 -7.09 -1.30 19.40
N LEU A 6 -6.90 -2.62 19.21
CA LEU A 6 -5.80 -3.19 18.40
C LEU A 6 -5.84 -2.75 16.93
N TRP A 7 -7.03 -2.50 16.39
CA TRP A 7 -7.24 -2.27 14.96
C TRP A 7 -7.20 -0.79 14.55
N ALA A 8 -7.18 0.14 15.50
CA ALA A 8 -7.25 1.57 15.18
C ALA A 8 -6.07 2.08 14.34
N GLY A 9 -4.91 1.43 14.42
CA GLY A 9 -3.74 1.76 13.58
C GLY A 9 -3.88 1.33 12.12
N PHE A 10 -4.86 0.49 11.79
CA PHE A 10 -5.09 -0.02 10.43
C PHE A 10 -6.26 0.68 9.73
N ASN A 11 -6.94 1.62 10.40
CA ASN A 11 -8.06 2.37 9.83
C ASN A 11 -7.59 3.64 9.10
N VAL A 12 -6.66 3.48 8.17
CA VAL A 12 -6.11 4.54 7.31
C VAL A 12 -6.00 4.04 5.88
N GLU A 13 -6.18 4.94 4.92
CA GLU A 13 -6.00 4.61 3.50
C GLU A 13 -4.52 4.47 3.13
N PHE A 14 -4.24 3.79 2.02
CA PHE A 14 -2.90 3.79 1.45
C PHE A 14 -2.43 5.23 1.18
N LEU A 15 -1.15 5.48 1.44
CA LEU A 15 -0.50 6.79 1.32
C LEU A 15 -0.91 7.84 2.37
N GLU A 16 -1.85 7.56 3.26
CA GLU A 16 -2.29 8.49 4.33
C GLU A 16 -1.77 8.11 5.73
N GLY A 17 -1.23 6.90 5.89
CA GLY A 17 -0.58 6.46 7.13
C GLY A 17 0.93 6.76 7.18
N ASP A 18 1.60 6.18 8.18
CA ASP A 18 3.01 6.46 8.47
C ASP A 18 4.01 5.65 7.60
N ASN A 19 3.51 4.85 6.65
CA ASN A 19 4.35 4.02 5.79
C ASN A 19 5.16 4.87 4.80
N ASN A 20 6.49 4.75 4.87
CA ASN A 20 7.41 5.34 3.90
C ASN A 20 7.53 4.45 2.65
N TRP A 21 6.55 4.53 1.76
CA TRP A 21 6.49 3.75 0.53
C TRP A 21 7.74 3.88 -0.36
N PRO A 22 8.35 5.06 -0.57
CA PRO A 22 9.62 5.16 -1.29
C PRO A 22 10.73 4.24 -0.75
N VAL A 23 10.86 4.15 0.58
CA VAL A 23 11.88 3.30 1.22
C VAL A 23 11.55 1.82 1.11
N VAL A 24 10.29 1.43 1.31
CA VAL A 24 9.83 0.05 1.12
C VAL A 24 10.12 -0.41 -0.30
N MET A 25 9.77 0.43 -1.28
CA MET A 25 9.96 0.15 -2.68
C MET A 25 11.46 0.11 -3.07
N LYS A 26 12.30 0.95 -2.47
CA LYS A 26 13.76 0.86 -2.60
C LYS A 26 14.29 -0.50 -2.12
N ALA A 27 13.82 -0.99 -0.98
CA ALA A 27 14.24 -2.28 -0.43
C ALA A 27 13.85 -3.46 -1.35
N LEU A 28 12.65 -3.44 -1.93
CA LEU A 28 12.24 -4.44 -2.93
C LEU A 28 13.15 -4.42 -4.17
N LYS A 29 13.56 -3.23 -4.62
CA LYS A 29 14.49 -3.10 -5.74
C LYS A 29 15.88 -3.65 -5.40
N GLU A 30 16.37 -3.43 -4.19
CA GLU A 30 17.69 -3.89 -3.73
C GLU A 30 17.81 -5.42 -3.70
N ILE A 31 16.71 -6.14 -3.44
CA ILE A 31 16.66 -7.61 -3.53
C ILE A 31 16.37 -8.12 -4.96
N ASN A 32 16.39 -7.24 -5.97
CA ASN A 32 16.07 -7.57 -7.36
C ASN A 32 14.69 -8.24 -7.50
N TYR A 33 13.68 -7.77 -6.75
CA TYR A 33 12.30 -8.14 -6.99
C TYR A 33 11.84 -7.54 -8.32
N ARG A 34 11.44 -8.40 -9.27
CA ARG A 34 11.11 -8.01 -10.66
C ARG A 34 9.61 -7.89 -10.93
N GLY A 35 8.79 -7.88 -9.88
CA GLY A 35 7.35 -8.02 -10.00
C GLY A 35 6.89 -9.49 -9.92
N GLY A 36 5.63 -9.71 -10.23
CA GLY A 36 4.92 -10.98 -10.02
C GLY A 36 3.64 -10.71 -9.25
N TRP A 37 3.66 -10.99 -7.94
CA TRP A 37 2.50 -10.85 -7.08
C TRP A 37 2.68 -9.75 -6.04
N LEU A 38 1.69 -8.86 -5.96
CA LEU A 38 1.49 -7.88 -4.90
C LEU A 38 0.01 -7.99 -4.48
N THR A 39 -0.25 -8.01 -3.18
CA THR A 39 -1.63 -8.11 -2.64
C THR A 39 -1.91 -6.91 -1.76
N ALA A 40 -3.05 -6.25 -1.99
CA ALA A 40 -3.59 -5.24 -1.08
C ALA A 40 -4.52 -5.92 -0.07
N GLU A 41 -4.10 -6.01 1.19
CA GLU A 41 -4.93 -6.51 2.29
C GLU A 41 -5.64 -5.34 2.97
N VAL A 42 -6.82 -5.00 2.44
CA VAL A 42 -7.67 -3.89 2.89
C VAL A 42 -9.13 -4.29 2.84
N GLU A 43 -10.00 -3.50 3.46
CA GLU A 43 -11.44 -3.69 3.32
C GLU A 43 -11.88 -3.58 1.85
N GLY A 44 -12.63 -4.59 1.40
CA GLY A 44 -13.23 -4.65 0.07
C GLY A 44 -14.39 -3.66 -0.11
N GLY A 45 -15.08 -3.74 -1.25
CA GLY A 45 -16.23 -2.88 -1.50
C GLY A 45 -16.70 -2.93 -2.94
N ASP A 46 -17.39 -1.86 -3.35
CA ASP A 46 -17.93 -1.71 -4.70
C ASP A 46 -16.84 -1.37 -5.74
N ARG A 47 -17.26 -1.12 -6.98
CA ARG A 47 -16.37 -0.75 -8.08
C ARG A 47 -15.54 0.51 -7.78
N ASN A 48 -16.11 1.51 -7.09
CA ASN A 48 -15.42 2.75 -6.79
C ASN A 48 -14.32 2.52 -5.75
N ARG A 49 -14.61 1.73 -4.70
CA ARG A 49 -13.63 1.30 -3.71
C ARG A 49 -12.48 0.53 -4.37
N LEU A 50 -12.78 -0.46 -5.20
CA LEU A 50 -11.76 -1.24 -5.90
C LEU A 50 -10.90 -0.39 -6.85
N LYS A 51 -11.52 0.57 -7.55
CA LYS A 51 -10.79 1.51 -8.40
C LYS A 51 -9.82 2.37 -7.59
N MET A 52 -10.27 2.92 -6.47
CA MET A 52 -9.41 3.74 -5.60
C MET A 52 -8.21 2.96 -5.06
N ILE A 53 -8.43 1.71 -4.61
CA ILE A 53 -7.35 0.83 -4.16
C ILE A 53 -6.33 0.60 -5.29
N SER A 54 -6.81 0.33 -6.51
CA SER A 54 -5.94 0.14 -7.68
C SER A 54 -5.09 1.39 -7.96
N GLU A 55 -5.71 2.58 -7.98
CA GLU A 55 -5.01 3.85 -8.26
C GLU A 55 -3.98 4.19 -7.17
N GLN A 56 -4.25 3.84 -5.91
CA GLN A 56 -3.29 4.00 -4.82
C GLN A 56 -2.11 3.02 -4.97
N MET A 57 -2.39 1.76 -5.33
CA MET A 57 -1.35 0.77 -5.61
C MET A 57 -0.46 1.20 -6.78
N ASP A 58 -1.02 1.78 -7.84
CA ASP A 58 -0.26 2.30 -8.98
C ASP A 58 0.75 3.38 -8.54
N LYS A 59 0.32 4.30 -7.66
CA LYS A 59 1.20 5.32 -7.08
C LYS A 59 2.34 4.69 -6.29
N ILE A 60 2.06 3.67 -5.47
CA ILE A 60 3.10 2.96 -4.69
C ILE A 60 4.09 2.26 -5.63
N ILE A 61 3.59 1.54 -6.64
CA ILE A 61 4.42 0.78 -7.59
C ILE A 61 5.32 1.71 -8.43
N SER A 62 4.85 2.93 -8.70
CA SER A 62 5.60 3.93 -9.47
C SER A 62 6.95 4.34 -8.87
N TYR A 63 7.17 4.09 -7.56
CA TYR A 63 8.46 4.38 -6.92
C TYR A 63 9.62 3.48 -7.41
N ILE A 64 9.33 2.29 -7.96
CA ILE A 64 10.36 1.39 -8.54
C ILE A 64 10.34 1.46 -10.06
N PHE A 65 9.14 1.47 -10.64
CA PHE A 65 8.93 1.41 -12.08
C PHE A 65 8.35 2.76 -12.52
N LYS A 66 9.15 3.57 -13.22
CA LYS A 66 8.54 4.61 -14.06
C LYS A 66 7.78 3.86 -15.15
N LEU A 67 6.47 3.71 -14.97
CA LEU A 67 5.55 3.35 -16.04
C LEU A 67 5.52 4.49 -17.06
#